data_AF-A0A0T2IGR4-F1
#
_entry.id   AF-A0A0T2IGR4-F1
#
_cell.length_a   1.000
_cell.length_b   1.000
_cell.length_c   1.000
_cell.angle_alpha   90.00
_cell.angle_beta   90.00
_cell.angle_gamma   90.00
#
_symmetry.space_group_name_H-M   'P 1'
#
loop_
_entity.id
_entity.type
_entity.pdbx_description
1 polymer ?
#
loop_
_entity_poly.entity_id
_entity_poly.type
_entity_poly.pdbx_seq_one_letter_code
_entity_poly.pdbx_strand_id
1 'polypeptide(L)'
;MWDALAGPFLAVAGLLVVAGVPKVIDPLPLVRALRSAGFVVPPGPGAALVRLFAVGEVVVGVWAVVAPGRASAAVVAAAYLVFTLFVGRVLTRGGVLGSCGCFGKPDTPATRSHLVLTAAAALVAVALAADPPSAVWSGAAANAPAGASLVTTVALAVVIAGLAWMVMAVLPTTTATAVRSANPTRMKG
;
A
#
# COMPACT_ATOMS: atom_id res chain seq x y z
N MET A 1 -8.22 16.64 14.56
CA MET A 1 -7.29 15.50 14.36
C MET A 1 -6.51 15.56 13.05
N TRP A 2 -6.98 16.30 12.04
CA TRP A 2 -6.34 16.45 10.73
C TRP A 2 -4.84 16.79 10.79
N ASP A 3 -4.43 17.75 11.61
CA ASP A 3 -3.02 18.20 11.65
C ASP A 3 -2.02 17.08 11.99
N ALA A 4 -2.43 16.08 12.76
CA ALA A 4 -1.59 14.92 13.10
C ALA A 4 -1.70 13.77 12.08
N LEU A 5 -2.86 13.60 11.45
CA LEU A 5 -3.13 12.47 10.56
C LEU A 5 -2.97 12.79 9.07
N ALA A 6 -2.88 14.05 8.67
CA ALA A 6 -2.82 14.45 7.27
C ALA A 6 -1.61 13.82 6.56
N GLY A 7 -0.42 13.93 7.15
CA GLY A 7 0.80 13.31 6.62
C GLY A 7 0.67 11.78 6.47
N PRO A 8 0.37 11.04 7.55
CA PRO A 8 0.14 9.60 7.49
C PRO A 8 -0.96 9.18 6.50
N PHE A 9 -2.09 9.88 6.46
CA PHE A 9 -3.19 9.54 5.57
C PHE A 9 -2.84 9.78 4.10
N LEU A 10 -2.18 10.90 3.78
CA LEU A 10 -1.71 11.17 2.41
C LEU A 10 -0.64 10.16 1.98
N ALA A 11 0.21 9.71 2.90
CA ALA A 11 1.17 8.64 2.63
C ALA A 11 0.44 7.33 2.28
N VAL A 12 -0.58 6.97 3.07
CA VAL A 12 -1.42 5.78 2.84
C VAL A 12 -2.17 5.87 1.50
N ALA A 13 -2.82 6.99 1.20
CA ALA A 13 -3.53 7.19 -0.06
C ALA A 13 -2.57 7.18 -1.26
N GLY A 14 -1.39 7.81 -1.13
CA GLY A 14 -0.35 7.81 -2.16
C GLY A 14 0.25 6.42 -2.39
N LEU A 15 0.50 5.64 -1.33
CA LEU A 15 0.95 4.26 -1.43
C LEU A 15 -0.06 3.38 -2.14
N LEU A 16 -1.37 3.62 -1.97
CA LEU A 16 -2.41 2.90 -2.71
C LEU A 16 -2.30 3.15 -4.22
N VAL A 17 -2.03 4.40 -4.63
CA VAL A 17 -1.78 4.75 -6.05
C VAL A 17 -0.52 4.06 -6.56
N VAL A 18 0.59 4.19 -5.84
CA VAL A 18 1.89 3.61 -6.22
C VAL A 18 1.80 2.08 -6.30
N ALA A 19 0.99 1.45 -5.45
CA ALA A 19 0.77 0.02 -5.47
C ALA A 19 -0.18 -0.45 -6.58
N GLY A 20 -1.18 0.37 -6.93
CA GLY A 20 -2.15 0.06 -7.98
C GLY A 20 -1.56 0.12 -9.39
N VAL A 21 -0.72 1.13 -9.68
CA VAL A 21 -0.17 1.35 -11.03
C VAL A 21 0.52 0.12 -11.62
N PRO A 22 1.46 -0.57 -10.92
CA PRO A 22 2.08 -1.78 -11.44
C PRO A 22 1.09 -2.92 -11.72
N LYS A 23 0.03 -3.04 -10.91
CA LYS A 23 -1.01 -4.08 -11.06
C LYS A 23 -1.90 -3.82 -12.28
N VAL A 24 -2.08 -2.55 -12.67
CA VAL A 24 -2.77 -2.19 -13.92
C VAL A 24 -1.94 -2.64 -15.13
N ILE A 25 -0.63 -2.39 -15.09
CA ILE A 25 0.30 -2.72 -16.18
C ILE A 25 0.43 -4.25 -16.31
N ASP A 26 0.89 -4.93 -15.25
CA ASP A 26 1.03 -6.38 -15.20
C ASP A 26 0.24 -6.98 -14.02
N PRO A 27 -0.96 -7.54 -14.27
CA PRO A 27 -1.79 -8.15 -13.24
C PRO A 27 -1.34 -9.57 -12.86
N LEU A 28 -0.46 -10.21 -13.63
CA LEU A 28 -0.13 -11.63 -13.46
C LEU A 28 0.56 -11.98 -12.12
N PRO A 29 1.41 -11.12 -11.52
CA PRO A 29 1.95 -11.36 -10.19
C PRO A 29 0.85 -11.49 -9.14
N LEU A 30 -0.14 -10.60 -9.15
CA LEU A 30 -1.26 -10.66 -8.21
C LEU A 30 -2.19 -11.85 -8.47
N VAL A 31 -2.43 -12.21 -9.74
CA VAL A 31 -3.16 -13.46 -10.07
C VAL A 31 -2.46 -14.69 -9.49
N ARG A 32 -1.13 -14.77 -9.61
CA ARG A 32 -0.33 -15.86 -9.05
C ARG A 32 -0.38 -15.87 -7.52
N ALA A 33 -0.28 -14.69 -6.90
CA ALA A 33 -0.38 -14.54 -5.46
C ALA A 33 -1.76 -14.95 -4.90
N LEU A 34 -2.84 -14.61 -5.61
CA LEU A 34 -4.20 -15.03 -5.25
C LEU A 34 -4.34 -16.55 -5.32
N ARG A 35 -3.82 -17.20 -6.38
CA ARG A 35 -3.86 -18.67 -6.51
C ARG A 35 -3.03 -19.39 -5.46
N SER A 36 -1.82 -18.89 -5.13
CA SER A 36 -1.01 -19.48 -4.05
C SER A 36 -1.64 -19.24 -2.67
N ALA A 37 -2.34 -18.13 -2.52
CA ALA A 37 -3.26 -17.88 -1.41
C ALA A 37 -4.60 -18.60 -1.58
N GLY A 38 -4.68 -19.69 -2.37
CA GLY A 38 -5.80 -20.61 -2.47
C GLY A 38 -7.13 -20.00 -2.92
N PHE A 39 -7.12 -18.83 -3.56
CA PHE A 39 -8.30 -18.26 -4.20
C PHE A 39 -8.46 -18.84 -5.61
N VAL A 40 -9.71 -19.11 -5.99
CA VAL A 40 -10.04 -19.56 -7.34
C VAL A 40 -10.08 -18.33 -8.26
N VAL A 41 -9.06 -18.19 -9.11
CA VAL A 41 -9.00 -17.12 -10.11
C VAL A 41 -9.26 -17.73 -11.49
N PRO A 42 -10.41 -17.42 -12.14
CA PRO A 42 -10.78 -18.04 -13.40
C PRO A 42 -9.71 -17.84 -14.49
N PRO A 43 -9.34 -18.89 -15.24
CA PRO A 43 -8.47 -18.76 -16.40
C PRO A 43 -9.16 -17.90 -17.47
N GLY A 44 -8.49 -16.85 -17.94
CA GLY A 44 -9.09 -15.86 -18.85
C GLY A 44 -9.41 -14.54 -18.15
N PRO A 45 -10.61 -14.35 -17.56
CA PRO A 45 -11.06 -13.05 -17.04
C PRO A 45 -10.35 -12.64 -15.75
N GLY A 46 -9.63 -13.54 -15.08
CA GLY A 46 -8.92 -13.25 -13.84
C GLY A 46 -7.95 -12.06 -13.94
N ALA A 47 -7.23 -11.93 -15.06
CA ALA A 47 -6.33 -10.79 -15.28
C ALA A 47 -7.10 -9.47 -15.47
N ALA A 48 -8.25 -9.50 -16.15
CA ALA A 48 -9.10 -8.33 -16.35
C ALA A 48 -9.74 -7.86 -15.03
N LEU A 49 -10.20 -8.79 -14.20
CA LEU A 49 -10.73 -8.48 -12.86
C LEU A 49 -9.67 -7.85 -11.96
N VAL A 50 -8.45 -8.38 -11.97
CA VAL A 50 -7.32 -7.80 -11.22
C VAL A 50 -6.99 -6.39 -11.72
N ARG A 51 -7.00 -6.16 -13.04
CA ARG A 51 -6.81 -4.81 -13.60
C ARG A 51 -7.90 -3.85 -13.18
N LEU A 52 -9.17 -4.27 -13.23
CA LEU A 52 -10.30 -3.45 -12.81
C LEU A 52 -10.18 -3.06 -11.33
N PHE A 53 -9.81 -4.01 -10.49
CA PHE A 53 -9.54 -3.76 -9.07
C PHE A 53 -8.39 -2.77 -8.88
N ALA A 54 -7.28 -2.95 -9.62
CA ALA A 54 -6.13 -2.05 -9.55
C ALA A 54 -6.42 -0.62 -10.05
N VAL A 55 -7.26 -0.47 -11.08
CA VAL A 55 -7.78 0.84 -11.49
C VAL A 55 -8.59 1.47 -10.36
N GLY A 56 -9.43 0.67 -9.68
CA GLY A 56 -10.15 1.10 -8.49
C GLY A 56 -9.22 1.60 -7.39
N GLU A 57 -8.13 0.88 -7.08
CA GLU A 57 -7.12 1.31 -6.11
C GLU A 57 -6.50 2.67 -6.49
N VAL A 58 -6.13 2.87 -7.75
CA VAL A 58 -5.56 4.14 -8.24
C VAL A 58 -6.57 5.28 -8.12
N VAL A 59 -7.81 5.06 -8.58
CA VAL A 59 -8.87 6.09 -8.52
C VAL A 59 -9.19 6.47 -7.08
N VAL A 60 -9.32 5.49 -6.18
CA VAL A 60 -9.58 5.73 -4.75
C VAL A 60 -8.42 6.47 -4.10
N GLY A 61 -7.17 6.07 -4.38
CA GLY A 61 -5.99 6.72 -3.83
C GLY A 61 -5.88 8.19 -4.30
N VAL A 62 -6.06 8.45 -5.59
CA VAL A 62 -6.07 9.82 -6.14
C VAL A 62 -7.20 10.65 -5.53
N TRP A 63 -8.42 10.09 -5.45
CA TRP A 63 -9.55 10.78 -4.84
C TRP A 63 -9.28 11.14 -3.38
N ALA A 64 -8.71 10.21 -2.61
CA ALA A 64 -8.36 10.44 -1.21
C ALA A 64 -7.23 11.46 -1.03
N VAL A 65 -6.31 11.59 -1.99
CA VAL A 65 -5.28 12.65 -1.98
C VAL A 65 -5.88 14.01 -2.32
N VAL A 66 -6.74 14.09 -3.35
CA VAL A 66 -7.29 15.37 -3.85
C VAL A 66 -8.39 15.91 -2.93
N ALA A 67 -9.28 15.04 -2.47
CA ALA A 67 -10.39 15.37 -1.58
C ALA A 67 -10.43 14.42 -0.36
N PRO A 68 -9.51 14.57 0.59
CA PRO A 68 -9.57 13.86 1.86
C PRO A 68 -10.87 14.18 2.59
N GLY A 69 -11.62 13.16 2.97
CA GLY A 69 -12.90 13.31 3.66
C GLY A 69 -13.42 11.96 4.15
N ARG A 70 -14.58 11.96 4.80
CA ARG A 70 -15.14 10.74 5.42
C ARG A 70 -15.29 9.60 4.43
N ALA A 71 -15.85 9.87 3.26
CA ALA A 71 -16.12 8.85 2.24
C ALA A 71 -14.83 8.28 1.64
N SER A 72 -13.90 9.15 1.21
CA SER A 72 -12.60 8.70 0.68
C SER A 72 -11.78 7.93 1.71
N ALA A 73 -11.76 8.40 2.96
CA ALA A 73 -11.10 7.71 4.07
C ALA A 73 -11.72 6.34 4.37
N ALA A 74 -13.05 6.21 4.35
CA ALA A 74 -13.72 4.93 4.56
C ALA A 74 -13.41 3.90 3.46
N VAL A 75 -13.34 4.34 2.19
CA VAL A 75 -12.99 3.44 1.08
C VAL A 75 -11.51 3.03 1.15
N VAL A 76 -10.61 3.96 1.48
CA VAL A 76 -9.19 3.65 1.72
C VAL A 76 -9.03 2.67 2.89
N ALA A 77 -9.77 2.87 3.99
CA ALA A 77 -9.77 1.96 5.13
C ALA A 77 -10.22 0.55 4.72
N ALA A 78 -11.31 0.43 3.96
CA ALA A 78 -11.79 -0.84 3.46
C ALA A 78 -10.76 -1.53 2.56
N ALA A 79 -10.12 -0.78 1.64
CA ALA A 79 -9.08 -1.31 0.76
C ALA A 79 -7.89 -1.85 1.56
N TYR A 80 -7.39 -1.09 2.54
CA TYR A 80 -6.29 -1.54 3.39
C TYR A 80 -6.68 -2.68 4.33
N LEU A 81 -7.93 -2.76 4.81
CA LEU A 81 -8.41 -3.90 5.59
C LEU A 81 -8.44 -5.17 4.76
N VAL A 82 -9.03 -5.13 3.56
CA VAL A 82 -9.03 -6.28 2.62
C VAL A 82 -7.61 -6.72 2.33
N PHE A 83 -6.71 -5.77 2.10
CA PHE A 83 -5.32 -6.07 1.82
C PHE A 83 -4.57 -6.64 3.04
N THR A 84 -4.84 -6.14 4.25
CA THR A 84 -4.33 -6.70 5.51
C THR A 84 -4.76 -8.15 5.70
N LEU A 85 -6.05 -8.44 5.49
CA LEU A 85 -6.59 -9.79 5.56
C LEU A 85 -5.95 -10.71 4.52
N PHE A 86 -5.73 -10.21 3.30
CA PHE A 86 -5.03 -10.95 2.25
C PHE A 86 -3.58 -11.29 2.66
N VAL A 87 -2.82 -10.31 3.17
CA VAL A 87 -1.45 -10.53 3.65
C VAL A 87 -1.43 -11.55 4.80
N GLY A 88 -2.36 -11.44 5.75
CA GLY A 88 -2.50 -12.41 6.84
C GLY A 88 -2.80 -13.83 6.33
N ARG A 89 -3.68 -13.94 5.33
CA ARG A 89 -4.02 -15.21 4.67
C ARG A 89 -2.83 -15.85 3.96
N VAL A 90 -1.98 -15.04 3.33
CA VAL A 90 -0.75 -15.48 2.67
C VAL A 90 0.26 -15.98 3.72
N LEU A 91 0.45 -15.24 4.81
CA LEU A 91 1.38 -15.62 5.88
C LEU A 91 0.98 -16.94 6.56
N THR A 92 -0.31 -17.19 6.77
CA THR A 92 -0.82 -18.46 7.32
C THR A 92 -0.62 -19.67 6.40
N ARG A 93 -0.28 -19.45 5.12
CA ARG A 93 0.03 -20.51 4.13
C ARG A 93 1.53 -20.67 3.85
N GLY A 94 2.39 -20.12 4.69
CA GLY A 94 3.84 -20.21 4.52
C GLY A 94 4.43 -19.12 3.62
N GLY A 95 3.65 -18.10 3.27
CA GLY A 95 4.07 -17.00 2.40
C GLY A 95 3.90 -17.30 0.91
N VAL A 96 4.03 -16.26 0.09
CA VAL A 96 4.00 -16.37 -1.37
C VAL A 96 5.40 -16.73 -1.90
N LEU A 97 5.49 -17.68 -2.83
CA LEU A 97 6.70 -17.98 -3.62
C LEU A 97 7.04 -16.88 -4.64
N GLY A 98 6.25 -15.80 -4.73
CA GLY A 98 6.44 -14.66 -5.66
C GLY A 98 5.88 -13.36 -5.07
N SER A 99 5.93 -12.24 -5.81
CA SER A 99 5.53 -10.93 -5.25
C SER A 99 4.02 -10.79 -5.04
N CYS A 100 3.63 -10.02 -4.03
CA CYS A 100 2.23 -9.63 -3.78
C CYS A 100 1.69 -8.61 -4.80
N GLY A 101 2.46 -8.26 -5.83
CA GLY A 101 2.12 -7.26 -6.85
C GLY A 101 2.15 -5.80 -6.40
N CYS A 102 2.49 -5.52 -5.13
CA CYS A 102 2.26 -4.21 -4.51
C CYS A 102 3.25 -3.12 -4.89
N PHE A 103 4.37 -3.44 -5.55
CA PHE A 103 5.38 -2.45 -5.93
C PHE A 103 6.07 -2.77 -7.26
N GLY A 104 5.46 -3.61 -8.10
CA GLY A 104 6.03 -4.00 -9.40
C GLY A 104 7.34 -4.79 -9.35
N LYS A 105 7.97 -4.95 -8.17
CA LYS A 105 9.15 -5.77 -7.98
C LYS A 105 8.78 -7.26 -7.97
N PRO A 106 9.40 -8.09 -8.81
CA PRO A 106 9.42 -9.53 -8.61
C PRO A 106 9.99 -9.84 -7.22
N ASP A 107 9.42 -10.83 -6.54
CA ASP A 107 10.00 -11.46 -5.34
C ASP A 107 10.13 -10.62 -4.07
N THR A 108 9.11 -9.82 -3.75
CA THR A 108 8.90 -9.31 -2.38
C THR A 108 7.88 -10.20 -1.65
N PRO A 109 8.34 -11.20 -0.86
CA PRO A 109 7.43 -12.08 -0.14
C PRO A 109 6.66 -11.29 0.92
N ALA A 110 5.42 -11.70 1.19
CA ALA A 110 4.66 -11.15 2.30
C ALA A 110 5.42 -11.35 3.63
N THR A 111 5.56 -10.29 4.42
CA THR A 111 6.24 -10.31 5.72
C THR A 111 5.29 -9.89 6.84
N ARG A 112 5.67 -10.16 8.09
CA ARG A 112 4.94 -9.62 9.26
C ARG A 112 4.98 -8.09 9.31
N SER A 113 6.08 -7.46 8.87
CA SER A 113 6.16 -6.00 8.78
C SER A 113 5.16 -5.44 7.77
N HIS A 114 4.96 -6.12 6.63
CA HIS A 114 3.95 -5.76 5.65
C HIS A 114 2.54 -5.82 6.27
N LEU A 115 2.21 -6.89 7.01
CA LEU A 115 0.94 -7.01 7.71
C LEU A 115 0.69 -5.88 8.71
N VAL A 116 1.70 -5.54 9.52
CA VAL A 116 1.59 -4.47 10.52
C VAL A 116 1.40 -3.11 9.85
N LEU A 117 2.12 -2.83 8.76
CA LEU A 117 2.01 -1.56 8.04
C LEU A 117 0.65 -1.40 7.36
N THR A 118 0.09 -2.47 6.77
CA THR A 118 -1.23 -2.40 6.14
C THR A 118 -2.35 -2.28 7.17
N ALA A 119 -2.21 -2.93 8.32
CA ALA A 119 -3.12 -2.75 9.45
C ALA A 119 -3.06 -1.32 10.02
N ALA A 120 -1.85 -0.77 10.20
CA ALA A 120 -1.68 0.60 10.66
C ALA A 120 -2.26 1.61 9.67
N ALA A 121 -2.05 1.40 8.37
CA ALA A 121 -2.65 2.19 7.30
C ALA A 121 -4.18 2.18 7.35
N ALA A 122 -4.78 1.00 7.56
CA ALA A 122 -6.22 0.89 7.77
C ALA A 122 -6.68 1.69 9.00
N LEU A 123 -5.98 1.61 10.13
CA LEU A 123 -6.32 2.35 11.35
C LEU A 123 -6.25 3.86 11.15
N VAL A 124 -5.23 4.37 10.46
CA VAL A 124 -5.12 5.79 10.11
C VAL A 124 -6.34 6.24 9.29
N ALA A 125 -6.73 5.46 8.28
CA ALA A 125 -7.88 5.77 7.44
C ALA A 125 -9.21 5.67 8.22
N VAL A 126 -9.37 4.70 9.12
CA VAL A 126 -10.54 4.59 10.02
C VAL A 126 -10.63 5.80 10.95
N ALA A 127 -9.51 6.19 11.56
CA ALA A 127 -9.46 7.35 12.46
C ALA A 127 -9.90 8.62 11.70
N LEU A 128 -9.37 8.82 10.48
CA LEU A 128 -9.78 9.95 9.66
C LEU A 128 -11.25 9.90 9.22
N ALA A 129 -11.78 8.70 8.93
CA ALA A 129 -13.19 8.55 8.60
C ALA A 129 -14.10 8.92 9.78
N ALA A 130 -13.67 8.62 11.02
CA ALA A 130 -14.42 8.94 12.24
C ALA A 130 -14.46 10.45 12.54
N ASP A 131 -13.37 11.18 12.34
CA ASP A 131 -13.26 12.64 12.52
C ASP A 131 -12.65 13.28 11.25
N PRO A 132 -13.48 13.48 10.20
CA PRO A 132 -13.02 13.99 8.92
C PRO A 132 -12.71 15.50 9.00
N PRO A 133 -11.77 16.01 8.19
CA PRO A 133 -11.49 17.43 8.13
C PRO A 133 -12.70 18.19 7.58
N SER A 134 -13.06 19.31 8.22
CA SER A 134 -14.05 20.27 7.70
C SER A 134 -13.43 21.23 6.66
N ALA A 135 -12.10 21.35 6.66
CA ALA A 135 -11.32 22.33 5.92
C ALA A 135 -9.94 21.76 5.55
N VAL A 136 -9.87 21.01 4.45
CA VAL A 136 -8.69 20.19 4.11
C VAL A 136 -7.52 21.02 3.57
N TRP A 137 -7.85 21.99 2.71
CA TRP A 137 -6.91 22.88 2.03
C TRP A 137 -7.10 24.35 2.42
N SER A 138 -8.13 24.66 3.21
CA SER A 138 -8.47 26.02 3.65
C SER A 138 -7.73 26.47 4.92
N GLY A 139 -7.05 25.56 5.64
CA GLY A 139 -6.20 25.87 6.79
C GLY A 139 -4.80 26.42 6.48
N ALA A 140 -4.48 26.61 5.20
CA ALA A 140 -3.24 27.26 4.77
C ALA A 140 -3.24 28.78 5.01
N ALA A 141 -4.39 29.42 5.24
CA ALA A 141 -4.48 30.88 5.36
C ALA A 141 -5.07 31.29 6.71
N ALA A 142 -4.22 31.62 7.68
CA ALA A 142 -4.56 32.63 8.69
C ALA A 142 -3.31 33.17 9.43
N ASN A 143 -2.34 32.34 9.87
CA ASN A 143 -1.24 32.82 10.73
C ASN A 143 0.15 32.17 10.50
N ALA A 144 0.33 31.40 9.43
CA ALA A 144 1.64 30.90 8.97
C ALA A 144 1.78 31.25 7.48
N PRO A 145 2.99 31.46 6.92
CA PRO A 145 3.15 31.66 5.48
C PRO A 145 2.50 30.46 4.78
N ALA A 146 1.46 30.72 3.99
CA ALA A 146 0.45 29.74 3.58
C ALA A 146 0.98 28.47 2.87
N GLY A 147 2.25 28.48 2.45
CA GLY A 147 2.93 27.31 1.89
C GLY A 147 3.59 26.38 2.92
N ALA A 148 3.97 26.86 4.11
CA ALA A 148 4.82 26.09 5.03
C ALA A 148 4.11 24.85 5.61
N SER A 149 2.82 24.97 5.96
CA SER A 149 2.03 23.84 6.49
C SER A 149 1.74 22.78 5.42
N LEU A 150 1.45 23.20 4.18
CA LEU A 150 1.24 22.28 3.07
C LEU A 150 2.53 21.54 2.71
N VAL A 151 3.63 22.28 2.53
CA VAL A 151 4.94 21.71 2.18
C VAL A 151 5.41 20.72 3.25
N THR A 152 5.29 21.06 4.53
CA THR A 152 5.67 20.15 5.63
C THR A 152 4.78 18.91 5.68
N THR A 153 3.47 19.05 5.47
CA THR A 153 2.54 17.91 5.44
C THR A 153 2.85 16.96 4.27
N VAL A 154 3.06 17.51 3.07
CA VAL A 154 3.42 16.72 1.89
C VAL A 154 4.80 16.08 2.06
N ALA A 155 5.78 16.82 2.58
CA ALA A 155 7.11 16.27 2.85
C ALA A 155 7.06 15.12 3.86
N LEU A 156 6.29 15.28 4.94
CA LEU A 156 6.07 14.22 5.92
C LEU A 156 5.39 13.01 5.28
N ALA A 157 4.37 13.21 4.46
CA ALA A 157 3.71 12.12 3.73
C ALA A 157 4.68 11.35 2.82
N VAL A 158 5.52 12.06 2.07
CA VAL A 158 6.55 11.47 1.21
C VAL A 158 7.57 10.68 2.02
N VAL A 159 8.04 11.22 3.16
CA VAL A 159 8.97 10.52 4.05
C VAL A 159 8.33 9.25 4.62
N ILE A 160 7.10 9.33 5.13
CA ILE A 160 6.37 8.16 5.66
C ILE A 160 6.19 7.10 4.57
N ALA A 161 5.76 7.49 3.37
CA ALA A 161 5.57 6.59 2.25
C ALA A 161 6.90 5.93 1.82
N GLY A 162 7.98 6.71 1.75
CA GLY A 162 9.33 6.22 1.44
C GLY A 162 9.84 5.22 2.47
N LEU A 163 9.67 5.51 3.77
CA LEU A 163 10.05 4.59 4.85
C LEU A 163 9.23 3.30 4.81
N ALA A 164 7.91 3.40 4.63
CA ALA A 164 7.04 2.25 4.49
C ALA A 164 7.44 1.39 3.28
N TRP A 165 7.78 2.02 2.15
CA TRP A 165 8.31 1.32 0.97
C TRP A 165 9.63 0.63 1.26
N MET A 166 10.58 1.27 1.94
CA MET A 166 11.84 0.65 2.33
C MET A 166 11.60 -0.60 3.19
N VAL A 167 10.71 -0.52 4.18
CA VAL A 167 10.37 -1.64 5.08
C VAL A 167 9.70 -2.79 4.33
N MET A 168 8.82 -2.51 3.36
CA MET A 168 8.04 -3.54 2.66
C MET A 168 8.74 -4.11 1.42
N ALA A 169 9.52 -3.29 0.70
CA ALA A 169 10.03 -3.62 -0.63
C ALA A 169 11.57 -3.73 -0.72
N VAL A 170 12.32 -3.21 0.26
CA VAL A 170 13.79 -3.23 0.25
C VAL A 170 14.35 -4.09 1.37
N LEU A 171 13.85 -3.93 2.61
CA LEU A 171 14.35 -4.68 3.76
C LEU A 171 14.24 -6.22 3.58
N PRO A 172 13.18 -6.78 2.97
CA PRO A 172 13.11 -8.23 2.76
C PRO A 172 14.24 -8.75 1.84
N THR A 173 14.70 -7.93 0.89
CA THR A 173 15.73 -8.34 -0.08
C THR A 173 17.14 -8.28 0.49
N THR A 174 17.35 -7.65 1.64
CA THR A 174 18.67 -7.56 2.30
C THR A 174 18.87 -8.64 3.36
N THR A 175 17.89 -9.50 3.63
CA THR A 175 18.03 -10.60 4.59
C THR A 175 19.05 -11.62 4.11
N ALA A 176 19.82 -12.21 5.04
CA ALA A 176 20.84 -13.20 4.70
C ALA A 176 20.28 -14.41 3.92
N THR A 177 19.02 -14.77 4.16
CA THR A 177 18.32 -15.82 3.41
C THR A 177 18.06 -15.40 1.96
N ALA A 178 17.61 -14.16 1.71
CA ALA A 178 17.43 -13.65 0.34
C ALA A 178 18.75 -13.57 -0.43
N VAL A 179 19.83 -13.10 0.22
CA VAL A 179 21.17 -13.02 -0.39
C VAL A 179 21.73 -14.39 -0.76
N ARG A 180 21.51 -15.42 0.08
CA ARG A 180 21.94 -16.80 -0.21
C ARG A 180 21.22 -17.40 -1.40
N SER A 181 19.92 -17.19 -1.53
CA SER A 181 19.13 -17.69 -2.67
C SER A 181 19.51 -17.03 -3.99
N ALA A 182 20.05 -15.80 -3.95
CA ALA A 182 20.50 -15.06 -5.12
C ALA A 182 21.90 -15.44 -5.62
N ASN A 183 22.68 -16.27 -4.88
CA ASN A 183 24.02 -16.68 -5.27
C ASN A 183 24.13 -18.21 -5.45
N PRO A 184 23.84 -18.75 -6.65
CA PRO A 184 23.79 -20.20 -6.90
C PRO A 184 25.16 -20.89 -6.84
N THR A 185 26.25 -20.13 -6.79
CA THR A 185 27.62 -20.65 -6.92
C THR A 185 28.12 -21.42 -5.70
N ARG A 186 27.41 -21.42 -4.57
CA ARG A 186 27.83 -22.10 -3.33
C ARG A 186 27.27 -23.51 -3.12
N MET A 187 26.49 -24.07 -4.06
CA MET A 187 25.92 -25.43 -3.96
C MET A 187 26.68 -26.52 -4.74
N LYS A 188 27.90 -26.24 -5.22
CA LYS A 188 28.77 -27.22 -5.91
C LYS A 188 30.10 -27.47 -5.17
N GLY A 189 30.03 -27.66 -3.85
CA GLY A 189 31.18 -28.03 -3.02
C GLY A 189 30.85 -29.22 -2.15
#